data_AF-A0AAN9ESL2-F1
#
_entry.id   AF-A0AAN9ESL2-F1
#
_cell.length_a   1.000
_cell.length_b   1.000
_cell.length_c   1.000
_cell.angle_alpha   90.00
_cell.angle_beta   90.00
_cell.angle_gamma   90.00
#
_symmetry.space_group_name_H-M   'P 1'
#
loop_
_entity.id
_entity.type
_entity.pdbx_description
1 polymer ?
#
loop_
_entity_poly.entity_id
_entity_poly.type
_entity_poly.pdbx_seq_one_letter_code
_entity_poly.pdbx_strand_id
1 'polypeptide(L)'
;MIVSLHHSLLSLTVFILILLIDTSSAKSDDIAIYWGQNDNEGNLTETCATGKYSYVIIAFLNKFGNGTTPELNLASHCDPSSNDCITLSKDIRYCQMQGIKVMLSIGGADGAYNLTSSDDAKSVSDYLWNNFLGGNDSSSRGPLGDAILDGIDFDIEISTPQHWDELAHYLKSHSTPTRKVYLSAAPQCPFPDSELNVALETAIFDYVWIQFYNNPDCEYDNKGNVNNLISSWNQWTTFLNVEKVFLGLPASLNAADSGYVPPDMLISNILPVIKKSPNYGGVMLWTTYYDRQSGYSNYIINSSLCTQQNHPECRGNDRNKASKWWIWLIIGVGAVLAISLIFYVCCIVPYRQNTKQKLFFLVMSLVDGRMNQMKPLDETGGNAVHTDLAKQTEMEGKTSENEIKIDAVLEISDRN
;
A
#
# COMPACT_ATOMS: atom_id res chain seq x y z
N MET A 1 -30.27 -35.15 -31.24
CA MET A 1 -30.82 -33.84 -30.82
C MET A 1 -30.54 -33.55 -29.34
N ILE A 2 -30.91 -34.44 -28.40
CA ILE A 2 -30.73 -34.24 -26.95
C ILE A 2 -29.26 -34.06 -26.52
N VAL A 3 -28.33 -34.85 -27.09
CA VAL A 3 -26.89 -34.75 -26.79
C VAL A 3 -26.29 -33.40 -27.21
N SER A 4 -26.76 -32.87 -28.35
CA SER A 4 -26.32 -31.56 -28.86
C SER A 4 -26.78 -30.42 -27.95
N LEU A 5 -28.01 -30.50 -27.43
CA LEU A 5 -28.55 -29.51 -26.50
C LEU A 5 -27.79 -29.50 -25.17
N HIS A 6 -27.36 -30.68 -24.71
CA HIS A 6 -26.57 -30.83 -23.48
C HIS A 6 -25.17 -30.23 -23.59
N HIS A 7 -24.50 -30.38 -24.76
CA HIS A 7 -23.21 -29.75 -25.02
C HIS A 7 -23.32 -28.23 -25.12
N SER A 8 -24.38 -27.71 -25.75
CA SER A 8 -24.65 -26.27 -25.82
C SER A 8 -24.92 -25.66 -24.45
N LEU A 9 -25.66 -26.35 -23.58
CA LEU A 9 -25.94 -25.89 -22.21
C LEU A 9 -24.69 -25.92 -21.31
N LEU A 10 -23.84 -26.95 -21.46
CA LEU A 10 -22.57 -27.04 -20.74
C LEU A 10 -21.58 -25.96 -21.19
N SER A 11 -21.53 -25.68 -22.49
CA SER A 11 -20.69 -24.59 -23.03
C SER A 11 -21.15 -23.22 -22.55
N LEU A 12 -22.47 -22.98 -22.48
CA LEU A 12 -23.03 -21.72 -21.99
C LEU A 12 -22.78 -21.53 -20.49
N THR A 13 -22.88 -22.60 -19.69
CA THR A 13 -22.60 -22.54 -18.25
C THR A 13 -21.12 -22.33 -17.95
N VAL A 14 -20.21 -22.94 -18.71
CA VAL A 14 -18.76 -22.66 -18.61
C VAL A 14 -18.45 -21.23 -19.03
N PHE A 15 -19.09 -20.72 -20.09
CA PHE A 15 -18.90 -19.33 -20.54
C PHE A 15 -19.43 -18.31 -19.51
N ILE A 16 -20.58 -18.58 -18.89
CA ILE A 16 -21.11 -17.77 -17.79
C ILE A 16 -20.21 -17.89 -16.54
N LEU A 17 -19.66 -19.07 -16.22
CA LEU A 17 -18.68 -19.19 -15.14
C LEU A 17 -17.41 -18.38 -15.42
N ILE A 18 -16.90 -18.37 -16.66
CA ILE A 18 -15.73 -17.57 -17.06
C ILE A 18 -16.04 -16.07 -16.96
N LEU A 19 -17.26 -15.64 -17.32
CA LEU A 19 -17.72 -14.26 -17.14
C LEU A 19 -17.96 -13.88 -15.66
N LEU A 20 -18.18 -14.86 -14.78
CA LEU A 20 -18.34 -14.68 -13.33
C LEU A 20 -17.02 -14.85 -12.55
N ILE A 21 -15.93 -15.30 -13.19
CA ILE A 21 -14.58 -15.12 -12.67
C ILE A 21 -14.23 -13.66 -12.94
N ASP A 22 -14.88 -12.78 -12.19
CA ASP A 22 -14.39 -11.43 -12.00
C ASP A 22 -13.07 -11.60 -11.25
N THR A 23 -11.94 -11.58 -11.97
CA THR A 23 -10.63 -11.38 -11.35
C THR A 23 -10.53 -9.91 -10.94
N SER A 24 -11.49 -9.42 -10.17
CA SER A 24 -11.29 -8.27 -9.30
C SER A 24 -10.41 -8.76 -8.16
N SER A 25 -9.15 -9.09 -8.48
CA SER A 25 -8.09 -8.93 -7.50
C SER A 25 -8.20 -7.47 -7.12
N ALA A 26 -8.75 -7.17 -5.94
CA ALA A 26 -8.68 -5.84 -5.39
C ALA A 26 -7.20 -5.49 -5.43
N LYS A 27 -6.82 -4.61 -6.37
CA LYS A 27 -5.44 -4.23 -6.53
C LYS A 27 -5.08 -3.54 -5.23
N SER A 28 -4.09 -4.06 -4.51
CA SER A 28 -3.58 -3.39 -3.33
C SER A 28 -3.16 -1.98 -3.73
N ASP A 29 -3.34 -1.01 -2.85
CA ASP A 29 -2.90 0.35 -3.15
C ASP A 29 -1.39 0.34 -3.38
N ASP A 30 -0.92 0.98 -4.45
CA ASP A 30 0.51 1.14 -4.65
C ASP A 30 1.03 2.13 -3.59
N ILE A 31 2.18 1.84 -2.98
CA ILE A 31 2.83 2.76 -2.04
C ILE A 31 4.14 3.26 -2.65
N ALA A 32 4.31 4.59 -2.69
CA ALA A 32 5.58 5.25 -2.98
C ALA A 32 6.24 5.69 -1.67
N ILE A 33 7.55 5.54 -1.54
CA ILE A 33 8.29 5.88 -0.33
C ILE A 33 9.58 6.65 -0.66
N TYR A 34 9.85 7.72 0.08
CA TYR A 34 11.14 8.43 0.04
C TYR A 34 12.17 7.74 0.94
N TRP A 35 13.40 7.60 0.44
CA TRP A 35 14.53 6.97 1.14
C TRP A 35 15.81 7.78 0.90
N GLY A 36 16.69 7.87 1.90
CA GLY A 36 18.03 8.44 1.76
C GLY A 36 18.34 9.61 2.69
N GLN A 37 17.43 9.99 3.59
CA GLN A 37 17.58 11.19 4.43
C GLN A 37 17.76 10.87 5.93
N ASN A 38 17.90 9.59 6.31
CA ASN A 38 18.18 9.22 7.69
C ASN A 38 18.94 7.89 7.83
N ASP A 39 20.05 7.91 8.56
CA ASP A 39 20.93 6.74 8.73
C ASP A 39 20.25 5.54 9.41
N ASN A 40 19.21 5.80 10.20
CA ASN A 40 18.48 4.78 10.94
C ASN A 40 17.27 4.22 10.16
N GLU A 41 17.16 4.53 8.87
CA GLU A 41 16.11 3.98 8.00
C GLU A 41 16.50 2.66 7.32
N GLY A 42 17.73 2.19 7.56
CA GLY A 42 18.32 0.99 6.96
C GLY A 42 18.69 1.19 5.48
N ASN A 43 19.32 0.16 4.91
CA ASN A 43 19.78 0.22 3.52
C ASN A 43 18.63 0.05 2.51
N LEU A 44 18.89 0.40 1.26
CA LEU A 44 17.89 0.36 0.19
C LEU A 44 17.40 -1.07 -0.11
N THR A 45 18.28 -2.07 -0.01
CA THR A 45 17.89 -3.49 -0.15
C THR A 45 16.85 -3.90 0.90
N GLU A 46 17.04 -3.54 2.18
CA GLU A 46 16.10 -3.81 3.26
C GLU A 46 14.74 -3.15 2.99
N THR A 47 14.75 -1.88 2.58
CA THR A 47 13.53 -1.13 2.22
C THR A 47 12.73 -1.88 1.16
N CYS A 48 13.39 -2.31 0.08
CA CYS A 48 12.75 -3.05 -1.01
C CYS A 48 12.32 -4.47 -0.63
N ALA A 49 13.09 -5.15 0.25
CA ALA A 49 12.77 -6.49 0.72
C ALA A 49 11.52 -6.55 1.61
N THR A 50 10.99 -5.41 2.08
CA THR A 50 9.75 -5.37 2.85
C THR A 50 8.53 -5.85 2.05
N GLY A 51 8.57 -5.76 0.71
CA GLY A 51 7.44 -6.08 -0.16
C GLY A 51 6.27 -5.10 -0.07
N LYS A 52 6.46 -3.93 0.56
CA LYS A 52 5.39 -2.94 0.80
C LYS A 52 5.27 -1.87 -0.27
N TYR A 53 6.36 -1.57 -0.97
CA TYR A 53 6.48 -0.39 -1.81
C TYR A 53 6.52 -0.77 -3.28
N SER A 54 5.79 -0.02 -4.10
CA SER A 54 5.80 -0.16 -5.57
C SER A 54 6.78 0.82 -6.22
N TYR A 55 7.07 1.93 -5.53
CA TYR A 55 8.03 2.95 -5.95
C TYR A 55 8.94 3.29 -4.75
N VAL A 56 10.24 3.37 -5.00
CA VAL A 56 11.21 3.91 -4.05
C VAL A 56 11.89 5.11 -4.69
N ILE A 57 11.86 6.23 -3.97
CA ILE A 57 12.33 7.53 -4.43
C ILE A 57 13.59 7.88 -3.64
N ILE A 58 14.74 7.89 -4.31
CA ILE A 58 16.04 8.21 -3.72
C ILE A 58 16.12 9.73 -3.57
N ALA A 59 16.16 10.20 -2.33
CA ALA A 59 16.18 11.61 -1.96
C ALA A 59 17.56 11.98 -1.39
N PHE A 60 18.32 12.94 -1.93
CA PHE A 60 18.00 13.82 -3.07
C PHE A 60 19.25 14.17 -3.90
N LEU A 61 19.04 14.59 -5.15
CA LEU A 61 19.96 15.49 -5.85
C LEU A 61 19.49 16.93 -5.61
N ASN A 62 20.04 17.59 -4.59
CA ASN A 62 19.54 18.88 -4.09
C ASN A 62 20.44 20.08 -4.44
N LYS A 63 21.41 19.90 -5.33
CA LYS A 63 22.24 20.99 -5.86
C LYS A 63 22.51 20.73 -7.33
N PHE A 64 22.13 21.66 -8.20
CA PHE A 64 22.33 21.59 -9.65
C PHE A 64 21.87 22.91 -10.32
N GLY A 65 22.22 23.07 -11.61
CA GLY A 65 21.82 24.21 -12.42
C GLY A 65 22.62 25.48 -12.15
N ASN A 66 22.39 26.53 -12.94
CA ASN A 66 23.16 27.78 -12.92
C ASN A 66 24.69 27.56 -12.99
N GLY A 67 25.11 26.57 -13.79
CA GLY A 67 26.53 26.19 -13.95
C GLY A 67 27.16 25.51 -12.72
N THR A 68 26.39 25.18 -11.69
CA THR A 68 26.88 24.42 -10.53
C THR A 68 27.11 22.95 -10.89
N THR A 69 28.10 22.32 -10.27
CA THR A 69 28.28 20.87 -10.37
C THR A 69 27.19 20.18 -9.56
N PRO A 70 26.41 19.26 -10.16
CA PRO A 70 25.35 18.61 -9.42
C PRO A 70 25.88 17.74 -8.28
N GLU A 71 25.19 17.74 -7.14
CA GLU A 71 25.62 17.06 -5.92
C GLU A 71 24.46 16.25 -5.32
N LEU A 72 24.74 14.96 -5.06
CA LEU A 72 23.82 14.04 -4.40
C LEU A 72 23.97 14.20 -2.88
N ASN A 73 22.85 14.20 -2.15
CA ASN A 73 22.84 14.19 -0.70
C ASN A 73 21.99 13.02 -0.22
N LEU A 74 22.63 12.02 0.40
CA LEU A 74 21.96 10.86 1.01
C LEU A 74 22.21 10.78 2.52
N ALA A 75 22.12 11.94 3.20
CA ALA A 75 22.49 12.06 4.62
C ALA A 75 23.88 11.46 4.87
N SER A 76 24.02 10.46 5.76
CA SER A 76 25.29 9.76 5.96
C SER A 76 25.29 8.31 5.45
N HIS A 77 24.32 7.92 4.61
CA HIS A 77 24.32 6.59 3.99
C HIS A 77 25.57 6.34 3.15
N CYS A 78 26.04 7.36 2.44
CA CYS A 78 27.28 7.31 1.67
C CYS A 78 27.77 8.72 1.34
N ASP A 79 29.07 8.85 1.04
CA ASP A 79 29.67 10.09 0.56
C ASP A 79 29.88 9.98 -0.97
N PRO A 80 29.23 10.85 -1.78
CA PRO A 80 29.42 10.84 -3.23
C PRO A 80 30.82 11.34 -3.64
N SER A 81 31.49 12.13 -2.81
CA SER A 81 32.82 12.71 -3.12
C SER A 81 33.94 11.66 -3.03
N SER A 82 33.75 10.61 -2.24
CA SER A 82 34.65 9.45 -2.11
C SER A 82 34.29 8.28 -3.04
N ASN A 83 33.24 8.42 -3.88
CA ASN A 83 32.63 7.34 -4.65
C ASN A 83 32.04 6.19 -3.81
N ASP A 84 31.70 6.40 -2.53
CA ASP A 84 31.14 5.34 -1.70
C ASP A 84 29.69 4.97 -2.10
N CYS A 85 28.97 5.93 -2.67
CA CYS A 85 27.58 5.76 -3.12
C CYS A 85 27.43 4.80 -4.32
N ILE A 86 28.51 4.43 -5.02
CA ILE A 86 28.43 3.47 -6.14
C ILE A 86 27.96 2.08 -5.70
N THR A 87 28.08 1.78 -4.41
CA THR A 87 27.65 0.50 -3.81
C THR A 87 26.14 0.32 -3.90
N LEU A 88 25.37 1.43 -3.93
CA LEU A 88 23.91 1.43 -4.09
C LEU A 88 23.45 0.86 -5.44
N SER A 89 24.31 0.77 -6.45
CA SER A 89 23.99 0.13 -7.73
C SER A 89 23.41 -1.29 -7.55
N LYS A 90 23.95 -2.05 -6.59
CA LYS A 90 23.47 -3.42 -6.31
C LYS A 90 22.07 -3.41 -5.68
N ASP A 91 21.83 -2.47 -4.78
CA ASP A 91 20.54 -2.33 -4.08
C ASP A 91 19.45 -1.88 -5.05
N ILE A 92 19.76 -0.91 -5.93
CA ILE A 92 18.84 -0.45 -6.99
C ILE A 92 18.40 -1.62 -7.86
N ARG A 93 19.37 -2.42 -8.35
CA ARG A 93 19.06 -3.61 -9.16
C ARG A 93 18.25 -4.65 -8.38
N TYR A 94 18.51 -4.81 -7.09
CA TYR A 94 17.72 -5.68 -6.24
C TYR A 94 16.25 -5.24 -6.20
N CYS A 95 15.99 -3.96 -5.94
CA CYS A 95 14.64 -3.37 -5.98
C CYS A 95 13.96 -3.59 -7.35
N GLN A 96 14.66 -3.29 -8.44
CA GLN A 96 14.13 -3.46 -9.80
C GLN A 96 13.80 -4.92 -10.13
N MET A 97 14.60 -5.88 -9.65
CA MET A 97 14.30 -7.31 -9.78
C MET A 97 13.05 -7.73 -9.00
N GLN A 98 12.67 -7.00 -7.94
CA GLN A 98 11.39 -7.18 -7.25
C GLN A 98 10.21 -6.49 -7.96
N GLY A 99 10.45 -5.83 -9.10
CA GLY A 99 9.43 -5.08 -9.83
C GLY A 99 9.14 -3.69 -9.26
N ILE A 100 9.98 -3.20 -8.33
CA ILE A 100 9.88 -1.87 -7.74
C ILE A 100 10.53 -0.87 -8.68
N LYS A 101 9.85 0.24 -8.97
CA LYS A 101 10.44 1.34 -9.72
C LYS A 101 11.32 2.18 -8.80
N VAL A 102 12.55 2.43 -9.19
CA VAL A 102 13.50 3.25 -8.43
C VAL A 102 13.76 4.54 -9.17
N MET A 103 13.45 5.67 -8.54
CA MET A 103 13.56 7.02 -9.12
C MET A 103 14.55 7.85 -8.31
N LEU A 104 15.22 8.82 -8.97
CA LEU A 104 15.99 9.86 -8.29
C LEU A 104 15.13 11.10 -8.14
N SER A 105 14.99 11.60 -6.91
CA SER A 105 14.34 12.88 -6.67
C SER A 105 15.32 14.04 -6.77
N ILE A 106 14.97 15.04 -7.56
CA ILE A 106 15.67 16.32 -7.68
C ILE A 106 14.93 17.35 -6.83
N GLY A 107 15.68 18.15 -6.07
CA GLY A 107 15.14 19.19 -5.20
C GLY A 107 15.10 18.80 -3.72
N GLY A 108 13.90 18.87 -3.12
CA GLY A 108 13.61 18.74 -1.69
C GLY A 108 13.49 20.08 -0.97
N ALA A 109 13.03 20.06 0.28
CA ALA A 109 12.81 21.26 1.11
C ALA A 109 14.05 22.14 1.39
N ASP A 110 15.27 21.64 1.11
CA ASP A 110 16.53 22.39 1.24
C ASP A 110 17.49 22.03 0.09
N GLY A 111 18.36 22.97 -0.27
CA GLY A 111 19.34 22.80 -1.33
C GLY A 111 19.62 24.06 -2.14
N ALA A 112 20.50 23.92 -3.12
CA ALA A 112 20.88 24.98 -4.05
C ALA A 112 20.60 24.52 -5.49
N TYR A 113 19.32 24.43 -5.82
CA TYR A 113 18.85 23.99 -7.13
C TYR A 113 18.00 25.07 -7.81
N ASN A 114 18.30 25.35 -9.07
CA ASN A 114 17.51 26.24 -9.91
C ASN A 114 17.79 25.98 -11.39
N LEU A 115 16.94 26.52 -12.27
CA LEU A 115 17.18 26.53 -13.71
C LEU A 115 17.11 27.97 -14.19
N THR A 116 18.14 28.39 -14.93
CA THR A 116 18.29 29.80 -15.33
C THR A 116 17.97 30.07 -16.81
N SER A 117 17.86 29.01 -17.62
CA SER A 117 17.54 29.09 -19.04
C SER A 117 17.15 27.72 -19.60
N SER A 118 16.63 27.70 -20.83
CA SER A 118 16.43 26.46 -21.61
C SER A 118 17.71 25.64 -21.75
N ASP A 119 18.85 26.30 -22.00
CA ASP A 119 20.15 25.63 -22.16
C ASP A 119 20.63 25.00 -20.84
N ASP A 120 20.33 25.64 -19.71
CA ASP A 120 20.60 25.11 -18.37
C ASP A 120 19.72 23.89 -18.09
N ALA A 121 18.42 23.95 -18.39
CA ALA A 121 17.51 22.81 -18.30
C ALA A 121 17.96 21.63 -19.17
N LYS A 122 18.40 21.90 -20.41
CA LYS A 122 18.97 20.88 -21.28
C LYS A 122 20.26 20.28 -20.71
N SER A 123 21.15 21.12 -20.18
CA SER A 123 22.43 20.68 -19.60
C SER A 123 22.21 19.78 -18.37
N VAL A 124 21.24 20.14 -17.51
CA VAL A 124 20.82 19.30 -16.38
C VAL A 124 20.21 17.99 -16.87
N SER A 125 19.37 18.03 -17.91
CA SER A 125 18.80 16.82 -18.53
C SER A 125 19.89 15.87 -19.05
N ASP A 126 20.86 16.38 -19.79
CA ASP A 126 21.99 15.62 -20.33
C ASP A 126 22.83 15.03 -19.18
N TYR A 127 23.03 15.77 -18.09
CA TYR A 127 23.72 15.27 -16.89
C TYR A 127 22.96 14.11 -16.24
N LEU A 128 21.66 14.26 -15.99
CA LEU A 128 20.82 13.22 -15.39
C LEU A 128 20.79 11.96 -16.27
N TRP A 129 20.66 12.15 -17.58
CA TRP A 129 20.69 11.07 -18.56
C TRP A 129 21.98 10.25 -18.49
N ASN A 130 23.13 10.93 -18.44
CA ASN A 130 24.43 10.29 -18.48
C ASN A 130 24.88 9.69 -17.15
N ASN A 131 24.41 10.20 -16.02
CA ASN A 131 24.90 9.78 -14.69
C ASN A 131 23.94 8.84 -13.94
N PHE A 132 22.64 8.86 -14.26
CA PHE A 132 21.64 8.09 -13.50
C PHE A 132 20.71 7.26 -14.37
N LEU A 133 20.59 7.57 -15.66
CA LEU A 133 19.70 6.89 -16.59
C LEU A 133 20.50 6.11 -17.64
N GLY A 134 20.09 6.20 -18.91
CA GLY A 134 20.51 5.29 -19.96
C GLY A 134 21.67 5.78 -20.82
N GLY A 135 22.41 6.80 -20.39
CA GLY A 135 23.56 7.32 -21.12
C GLY A 135 24.64 6.27 -21.38
N ASN A 136 25.33 6.42 -22.50
CA ASN A 136 26.31 5.45 -23.00
C ASN A 136 27.75 5.80 -22.63
N ASP A 137 27.95 6.83 -21.80
CA ASP A 137 29.29 7.22 -21.38
C ASP A 137 29.82 6.24 -20.32
N SER A 138 30.42 5.15 -20.80
CA SER A 138 31.08 4.12 -19.98
C SER A 138 32.20 4.65 -19.08
N SER A 139 32.64 5.90 -19.27
CA SER A 139 33.64 6.56 -18.43
C SER A 139 33.04 7.31 -17.23
N SER A 140 31.73 7.55 -17.21
CA SER A 140 31.00 8.13 -16.07
C SER A 140 30.12 7.06 -15.41
N ARG A 141 30.67 6.34 -14.43
CA ARG A 141 29.80 5.70 -13.44
C ARG A 141 29.35 6.84 -12.54
N GLY A 142 28.12 7.31 -12.70
CA GLY A 142 27.60 8.42 -11.92
C GLY A 142 27.61 8.12 -10.42
N PRO A 143 27.10 9.05 -9.59
CA PRO A 143 27.21 8.94 -8.13
C PRO A 143 26.66 7.62 -7.54
N LEU A 144 25.69 6.99 -8.20
CA LEU A 144 25.07 5.72 -7.78
C LEU A 144 25.65 4.48 -8.49
N GLY A 145 26.76 4.63 -9.21
CA GLY A 145 27.43 3.55 -9.92
C GLY A 145 26.87 3.32 -11.32
N ASP A 146 26.73 2.05 -11.71
CA ASP A 146 26.33 1.60 -13.06
C ASP A 146 24.87 1.07 -13.11
N ALA A 147 24.07 1.36 -12.09
CA ALA A 147 22.64 1.11 -12.12
C ALA A 147 21.94 2.19 -12.96
N ILE A 148 20.90 1.76 -13.69
CA ILE A 148 20.09 2.63 -14.53
C ILE A 148 18.75 2.78 -13.83
N LEU A 149 18.45 3.98 -13.35
CA LEU A 149 17.18 4.26 -12.68
C LEU A 149 16.00 4.22 -13.65
N ASP A 150 14.81 4.01 -13.09
CA ASP A 150 13.57 3.99 -13.86
C ASP A 150 13.14 5.40 -14.30
N GLY A 151 13.49 6.42 -13.53
CA GLY A 151 13.00 7.77 -13.78
C GLY A 151 13.54 8.85 -12.86
N ILE A 152 13.02 10.06 -13.07
CA ILE A 152 13.34 11.26 -12.30
C ILE A 152 12.06 11.78 -11.65
N ASP A 153 12.16 12.09 -10.37
CA ASP A 153 11.12 12.71 -9.57
C ASP A 153 11.42 14.19 -9.34
N PHE A 154 10.42 15.05 -9.53
CA PHE A 154 10.52 16.50 -9.37
C PHE A 154 9.89 16.92 -8.04
N ASP A 155 10.72 17.12 -7.02
CA ASP A 155 10.31 17.62 -5.71
C ASP A 155 10.82 19.05 -5.54
N ILE A 156 10.22 19.99 -6.27
CA ILE A 156 10.70 21.37 -6.36
C ILE A 156 9.89 22.24 -5.40
N GLU A 157 10.48 22.58 -4.25
CA GLU A 157 9.78 23.28 -3.17
C GLU A 157 10.25 24.74 -2.99
N ILE A 158 11.51 25.05 -3.33
CA ILE A 158 12.14 26.34 -3.03
C ILE A 158 12.84 26.98 -4.24
N SER A 159 12.20 26.93 -5.41
CA SER A 159 12.75 27.50 -6.65
C SER A 159 11.77 28.45 -7.35
N THR A 160 12.13 28.93 -8.54
CA THR A 160 11.20 29.69 -9.40
C THR A 160 10.52 28.73 -10.39
N PRO A 161 9.31 29.04 -10.89
CA PRO A 161 8.56 28.10 -11.73
C PRO A 161 9.10 27.92 -13.17
N GLN A 162 10.18 28.62 -13.54
CA GLN A 162 10.66 28.60 -14.92
C GLN A 162 11.46 27.34 -15.24
N HIS A 163 11.30 26.85 -16.47
CA HIS A 163 12.13 25.84 -17.13
C HIS A 163 12.00 24.39 -16.61
N TRP A 164 11.18 24.11 -15.59
CA TRP A 164 10.92 22.73 -15.15
C TRP A 164 10.16 21.90 -16.19
N ASP A 165 9.27 22.54 -16.95
CA ASP A 165 8.58 21.98 -18.10
C ASP A 165 9.57 21.59 -19.21
N GLU A 166 10.54 22.46 -19.49
CA GLU A 166 11.59 22.21 -20.47
C GLU A 166 12.50 21.06 -20.04
N LEU A 167 12.93 21.03 -18.77
CA LEU A 167 13.70 19.92 -18.21
C LEU A 167 12.94 18.59 -18.36
N ALA A 168 11.65 18.58 -18.03
CA ALA A 168 10.80 17.40 -18.19
C ALA A 168 10.71 16.95 -19.65
N HIS A 169 10.56 17.89 -20.60
CA HIS A 169 10.56 17.60 -22.03
C HIS A 169 11.87 16.99 -22.52
N TYR A 170 13.01 17.57 -22.12
CA TYR A 170 14.32 17.03 -22.48
C TYR A 170 14.51 15.62 -21.90
N LEU A 171 14.17 15.39 -20.62
CA LEU A 171 14.27 14.07 -20.00
C LEU A 171 13.39 13.03 -20.70
N LYS A 172 12.13 13.38 -21.00
CA LYS A 172 11.20 12.48 -21.70
C LYS A 172 11.72 12.12 -23.09
N SER A 173 12.39 13.05 -23.77
CA SER A 173 12.94 12.86 -25.12
C SER A 173 14.02 11.77 -25.21
N HIS A 174 14.66 11.41 -24.08
CA HIS A 174 15.59 10.29 -24.01
C HIS A 174 14.91 8.91 -24.00
N SER A 175 13.58 8.86 -23.90
CA SER A 175 12.83 7.61 -23.95
C SER A 175 13.02 6.92 -25.30
N THR A 176 13.21 5.60 -25.26
CA THR A 176 13.33 4.72 -26.43
C THR A 176 12.20 3.68 -26.41
N PRO A 177 11.89 3.00 -27.53
CA PRO A 177 10.85 1.97 -27.56
C PRO A 177 11.06 0.84 -26.54
N THR A 178 12.31 0.57 -26.15
CA THR A 178 12.68 -0.50 -25.20
C THR A 178 12.93 0.01 -23.79
N ARG A 179 13.01 1.32 -23.57
CA ARG A 179 13.35 1.93 -22.27
C ARG A 179 12.71 3.31 -22.16
N LYS A 180 11.64 3.37 -21.38
CA LYS A 180 10.92 4.60 -21.02
C LYS A 180 11.66 5.29 -19.87
N VAL A 181 11.78 6.61 -19.93
CA VAL A 181 12.14 7.45 -18.78
C VAL A 181 10.85 7.84 -18.07
N TYR A 182 10.64 7.32 -16.86
CA TYR A 182 9.48 7.71 -16.04
C TYR A 182 9.73 9.09 -15.43
N LEU A 183 8.69 9.92 -15.41
CA LEU A 183 8.73 11.22 -14.76
C LEU A 183 7.65 11.26 -13.68
N SER A 184 8.02 11.74 -12.50
CA SER A 184 7.07 12.06 -11.43
C SER A 184 7.27 13.45 -10.88
N ALA A 185 6.28 13.94 -10.14
CA ALA A 185 6.31 15.23 -9.47
C ALA A 185 5.67 15.15 -8.09
N ALA A 186 6.20 15.95 -7.16
CA ALA A 186 5.75 16.10 -5.78
C ALA A 186 5.26 17.54 -5.50
N PRO A 187 4.23 18.05 -6.19
CA PRO A 187 3.73 19.39 -5.89
C PRO A 187 3.18 19.46 -4.46
N GLN A 188 3.24 20.63 -3.86
CA GLN A 188 2.52 20.91 -2.62
C GLN A 188 1.00 20.88 -2.88
N CYS A 189 0.20 20.64 -1.84
CA CYS A 189 -1.26 20.58 -2.02
C CYS A 189 -1.97 21.89 -2.38
N PRO A 190 -1.45 23.12 -2.15
CA PRO A 190 -2.08 24.33 -2.64
C PRO A 190 -2.19 24.29 -4.16
N PHE A 191 -3.36 24.60 -4.68
CA PHE A 191 -3.63 24.56 -6.12
C PHE A 191 -3.85 25.98 -6.67
N PRO A 192 -3.17 26.37 -7.77
CA PRO A 192 -2.09 25.65 -8.44
C PRO A 192 -0.78 25.69 -7.62
N ASP A 193 0.10 24.72 -7.86
CA ASP A 193 1.44 24.67 -7.26
C ASP A 193 2.33 25.81 -7.80
N SER A 194 3.08 26.47 -6.92
CA SER A 194 3.83 27.68 -7.27
C SER A 194 5.05 27.42 -8.17
N GLU A 195 5.60 26.22 -8.14
CA GLU A 195 6.87 25.85 -8.77
C GLU A 195 6.64 24.97 -10.00
N LEU A 196 5.73 24.00 -9.91
CA LEU A 196 5.55 22.93 -10.88
C LEU A 196 4.32 23.09 -11.77
N ASN A 197 3.43 24.07 -11.53
CA ASN A 197 2.19 24.18 -12.31
C ASN A 197 2.41 24.23 -13.83
N VAL A 198 3.40 25.00 -14.31
CA VAL A 198 3.73 25.10 -15.75
C VAL A 198 4.12 23.73 -16.31
N ALA A 199 4.92 22.95 -15.58
CA ALA A 199 5.32 21.62 -15.99
C ALA A 199 4.15 20.62 -15.94
N LEU A 200 3.29 20.71 -14.93
CA LEU A 200 2.12 19.83 -14.76
C LEU A 200 1.07 20.04 -15.87
N GLU A 201 0.88 21.27 -16.35
CA GLU A 201 -0.01 21.59 -17.48
C GLU A 201 0.35 20.88 -18.78
N THR A 202 1.62 20.50 -18.96
CA THR A 202 2.09 19.79 -20.17
C THR A 202 1.62 18.34 -20.26
N ALA A 203 1.09 17.77 -19.16
CA ALA A 203 0.71 16.35 -19.04
C ALA A 203 1.87 15.37 -19.35
N ILE A 204 3.12 15.79 -19.12
CA ILE A 204 4.30 14.98 -19.43
C ILE A 204 4.66 13.94 -18.35
N PHE A 205 4.23 14.19 -17.12
CA PHE A 205 4.47 13.34 -15.96
C PHE A 205 3.63 12.07 -16.02
N ASP A 206 4.21 10.96 -15.57
CA ASP A 206 3.52 9.68 -15.44
C ASP A 206 2.82 9.60 -14.08
N TYR A 207 3.48 10.05 -13.01
CA TYR A 207 3.01 9.96 -11.64
C TYR A 207 3.04 11.31 -10.94
N VAL A 208 2.07 11.60 -10.09
CA VAL A 208 2.07 12.82 -9.27
C VAL A 208 1.69 12.46 -7.84
N TRP A 209 2.56 12.74 -6.87
CA TRP A 209 2.31 12.53 -5.44
C TRP A 209 2.21 13.87 -4.70
N ILE A 210 0.98 14.38 -4.63
CA ILE A 210 0.69 15.69 -4.04
C ILE A 210 0.93 15.65 -2.53
N GLN A 211 1.71 16.59 -2.00
CA GLN A 211 2.07 16.67 -0.59
C GLN A 211 0.94 17.30 0.23
N PHE A 212 0.10 16.49 0.87
CA PHE A 212 -1.03 16.94 1.70
C PHE A 212 -0.61 17.18 3.16
N TYR A 213 0.46 17.93 3.36
CA TYR A 213 1.02 18.30 4.66
C TYR A 213 1.79 19.63 4.57
N ASN A 214 2.14 20.20 5.74
CA ASN A 214 2.75 21.53 5.89
C ASN A 214 1.94 22.69 5.27
N ASN A 215 0.65 22.46 4.98
CA ASN A 215 -0.20 23.38 4.21
C ASN A 215 -1.66 23.35 4.74
N PRO A 216 -1.98 24.14 5.78
CA PRO A 216 -3.27 24.10 6.49
C PRO A 216 -4.53 24.23 5.61
N ASP A 217 -4.43 24.93 4.49
CA ASP A 217 -5.56 25.18 3.59
C ASP A 217 -5.97 23.95 2.77
N CYS A 218 -5.12 22.93 2.67
CA CYS A 218 -5.36 21.75 1.86
C CYS A 218 -4.94 20.43 2.52
N GLU A 219 -4.42 20.42 3.74
CA GLU A 219 -4.09 19.20 4.48
C GLU A 219 -5.25 18.69 5.36
N TYR A 220 -4.98 17.62 6.12
CA TYR A 220 -5.87 17.16 7.19
C TYR A 220 -5.75 18.03 8.44
N ASP A 221 -6.89 18.50 8.95
CA ASP A 221 -6.97 19.21 10.23
C ASP A 221 -7.02 18.20 11.39
N ASN A 222 -6.09 18.35 12.33
CA ASN A 222 -5.96 17.51 13.51
C ASN A 222 -7.20 17.48 14.43
N LYS A 223 -8.21 18.32 14.18
CA LYS A 223 -9.55 18.29 14.79
C LYS A 223 -10.51 17.28 14.15
N GLY A 224 -10.05 16.44 13.21
CA GLY A 224 -10.86 15.41 12.56
C GLY A 224 -11.55 15.85 11.28
N ASN A 225 -11.15 16.99 10.70
CA ASN A 225 -11.75 17.53 9.48
C ASN A 225 -10.91 17.17 8.25
N VAL A 226 -11.52 16.43 7.32
CA VAL A 226 -10.91 15.98 6.06
C VAL A 226 -11.28 16.85 4.85
N ASN A 227 -12.14 17.86 5.04
CA ASN A 227 -12.77 18.57 3.91
C ASN A 227 -11.78 19.36 3.06
N ASN A 228 -10.77 20.00 3.66
CA ASN A 228 -9.74 20.74 2.93
C ASN A 228 -8.95 19.81 2.00
N LEU A 229 -8.44 18.71 2.56
CA LEU A 229 -7.77 17.64 1.81
C LEU A 229 -8.63 17.07 0.69
N ILE A 230 -9.88 16.68 0.98
CA ILE A 230 -10.77 16.11 -0.04
C ILE A 230 -11.09 17.13 -1.14
N SER A 231 -11.27 18.41 -0.78
CA SER A 231 -11.54 19.47 -1.75
C SER A 231 -10.35 19.72 -2.67
N SER A 232 -9.14 19.81 -2.11
CA SER A 232 -7.90 19.94 -2.88
C SER A 232 -7.63 18.69 -3.74
N TRP A 233 -7.82 17.48 -3.20
CA TRP A 233 -7.74 16.22 -3.97
C TRP A 233 -8.63 16.23 -5.22
N ASN A 234 -9.87 16.69 -5.08
CA ASN A 234 -10.81 16.75 -6.21
C ASN A 234 -10.38 17.78 -7.27
N GLN A 235 -9.82 18.92 -6.85
CA GLN A 235 -9.27 19.93 -7.79
C GLN A 235 -8.11 19.34 -8.57
N TRP A 236 -7.13 18.77 -7.86
CA TRP A 236 -5.95 18.14 -8.47
C TRP A 236 -6.30 17.00 -9.42
N THR A 237 -7.12 16.04 -8.98
CA THR A 237 -7.46 14.88 -9.82
C THR A 237 -8.32 15.22 -11.03
N THR A 238 -9.03 16.35 -11.02
CA THR A 238 -9.77 16.88 -12.18
C THR A 238 -8.82 17.59 -13.16
N PHE A 239 -7.82 18.29 -12.65
CA PHE A 239 -6.85 19.04 -13.45
C PHE A 239 -5.81 18.12 -14.12
N LEU A 240 -5.28 17.14 -13.38
CA LEU A 240 -4.14 16.32 -13.82
C LEU A 240 -4.55 15.24 -14.83
N ASN A 241 -3.92 15.28 -16.00
CA ASN A 241 -3.99 14.22 -17.01
C ASN A 241 -2.72 13.34 -16.96
N VAL A 242 -2.63 12.49 -15.93
CA VAL A 242 -1.47 11.61 -15.67
C VAL A 242 -1.92 10.15 -15.46
N GLU A 243 -0.98 9.20 -15.48
CA GLU A 243 -1.29 7.78 -15.29
C GLU A 243 -1.86 7.53 -13.88
N LYS A 244 -1.22 8.12 -12.86
CA LYS A 244 -1.60 7.94 -11.45
C LYS A 244 -1.33 9.18 -10.60
N VAL A 245 -2.28 9.49 -9.74
CA VAL A 245 -2.20 10.52 -8.69
C VAL A 245 -2.19 9.82 -7.33
N PHE A 246 -1.25 10.20 -6.47
CA PHE A 246 -1.04 9.63 -5.15
C PHE A 246 -1.32 10.66 -4.06
N LEU A 247 -1.86 10.19 -2.94
CA LEU A 247 -2.02 10.99 -1.73
C LEU A 247 -0.69 11.00 -0.97
N GLY A 248 0.05 12.10 -0.98
CA GLY A 248 1.30 12.26 -0.22
C GLY A 248 1.04 12.62 1.24
N LEU A 249 1.58 11.83 2.16
CA LEU A 249 1.39 11.98 3.60
C LEU A 249 2.69 11.79 4.40
N PRO A 250 2.82 12.45 5.56
CA PRO A 250 3.86 12.13 6.51
C PRO A 250 3.56 10.77 7.16
N ALA A 251 4.56 9.89 7.24
CA ALA A 251 4.41 8.55 7.81
C ALA A 251 4.35 8.56 9.36
N SER A 252 4.61 9.69 10.01
CA SER A 252 4.43 9.87 11.45
C SER A 252 4.18 11.35 11.79
N LEU A 253 3.71 11.61 13.02
CA LEU A 253 3.55 12.98 13.54
C LEU A 253 4.85 13.82 13.51
N ASN A 254 6.01 13.17 13.56
CA ASN A 254 7.30 13.86 13.60
C ASN A 254 7.90 14.08 12.20
N ALA A 255 7.25 13.58 11.15
CA ALA A 255 7.79 13.64 9.79
C ALA A 255 7.52 14.97 9.06
N ALA A 256 6.57 15.76 9.56
CA ALA A 256 6.16 17.04 9.02
C ALA A 256 5.67 17.95 10.16
N ASP A 257 5.61 19.26 9.93
CA ASP A 257 5.14 20.22 10.94
C ASP A 257 3.62 20.12 11.15
N SER A 258 2.89 19.71 10.12
CA SER A 258 1.43 19.55 10.16
C SER A 258 0.93 18.52 9.14
N GLY A 259 -0.39 18.28 9.09
CA GLY A 259 -1.02 17.41 8.08
C GLY A 259 -0.94 15.90 8.31
N TYR A 260 -0.38 15.41 9.43
CA TYR A 260 -0.41 13.97 9.74
C TYR A 260 -1.83 13.44 9.92
N VAL A 261 -2.16 12.42 9.13
CA VAL A 261 -3.45 11.74 9.16
C VAL A 261 -3.34 10.48 10.02
N PRO A 262 -4.12 10.33 11.11
CA PRO A 262 -4.22 9.06 11.83
C PRO A 262 -4.71 7.91 10.93
N PRO A 263 -4.17 6.68 11.04
CA PRO A 263 -4.54 5.57 10.14
C PRO A 263 -6.04 5.24 10.10
N ASP A 264 -6.75 5.37 11.22
CA ASP A 264 -8.19 5.15 11.30
C ASP A 264 -8.97 6.19 10.49
N MET A 265 -8.54 7.46 10.51
CA MET A 265 -9.10 8.53 9.69
C MET A 265 -8.79 8.33 8.21
N LEU A 266 -7.56 7.92 7.88
CA LEU A 266 -7.18 7.59 6.50
C LEU A 266 -8.09 6.51 5.92
N ILE A 267 -8.25 5.40 6.65
CA ILE A 267 -9.00 4.22 6.19
C ILE A 267 -10.50 4.48 6.14
N SER A 268 -11.06 5.19 7.13
CA SER A 268 -12.51 5.31 7.29
C SER A 268 -13.09 6.50 6.54
N ASN A 269 -12.34 7.59 6.37
CA ASN A 269 -12.87 8.87 5.89
C ASN A 269 -12.25 9.34 4.58
N ILE A 270 -10.97 9.03 4.33
CA ILE A 270 -10.24 9.57 3.17
C ILE A 270 -10.20 8.58 2.02
N LEU A 271 -9.60 7.39 2.23
CA LEU A 271 -9.46 6.36 1.19
C LEU A 271 -10.78 6.01 0.48
N PRO A 272 -11.93 5.84 1.17
CA PRO A 272 -13.20 5.52 0.50
C PRO A 272 -13.70 6.61 -0.45
N VAL A 273 -13.23 7.86 -0.28
CA VAL A 273 -13.59 8.98 -1.14
C VAL A 273 -12.60 9.10 -2.29
N ILE A 274 -11.29 9.17 -2.01
CA ILE A 274 -10.28 9.46 -3.02
C ILE A 274 -10.08 8.32 -4.03
N LYS A 275 -10.33 7.06 -3.61
CA LYS A 275 -10.29 5.89 -4.51
C LYS A 275 -11.33 5.90 -5.62
N LYS A 276 -12.29 6.82 -5.57
CA LYS A 276 -13.29 7.02 -6.63
C LYS A 276 -12.74 7.82 -7.81
N SER A 277 -11.63 8.54 -7.63
CA SER A 277 -10.97 9.24 -8.73
C SER A 277 -10.39 8.21 -9.72
N PRO A 278 -10.66 8.34 -11.03
CA PRO A 278 -10.26 7.34 -12.03
C PRO A 278 -8.74 7.21 -12.17
N ASN A 279 -7.99 8.26 -11.82
CA ASN A 279 -6.53 8.32 -11.80
C ASN A 279 -5.93 8.08 -10.40
N TYR A 280 -6.70 7.58 -9.42
CA TYR A 280 -6.13 7.22 -8.11
C TYR A 280 -5.06 6.13 -8.27
N GLY A 281 -3.84 6.44 -7.82
CA GLY A 281 -2.68 5.58 -7.90
C GLY A 281 -2.35 4.85 -6.61
N GLY A 282 -2.59 5.49 -5.46
CA GLY A 282 -2.14 4.99 -4.17
C GLY A 282 -1.80 6.09 -3.17
N VAL A 283 -0.84 5.80 -2.29
CA VAL A 283 -0.34 6.71 -1.25
C VAL A 283 1.17 6.89 -1.39
N MET A 284 1.67 8.11 -1.21
CA MET A 284 3.09 8.40 -1.05
C MET A 284 3.37 8.70 0.42
N LEU A 285 4.48 8.21 0.94
CA LEU A 285 4.89 8.41 2.34
C LEU A 285 6.24 9.11 2.45
N TRP A 286 6.25 10.17 3.24
CA TRP A 286 7.45 10.86 3.73
C TRP A 286 7.72 10.44 5.19
N THR A 287 8.71 9.62 5.53
CA THR A 287 9.74 8.91 4.74
C THR A 287 9.89 7.47 5.25
N THR A 288 10.81 6.69 4.65
CA THR A 288 11.18 5.34 5.12
C THR A 288 11.52 5.30 6.60
N TYR A 289 12.31 6.27 7.10
CA TYR A 289 12.67 6.35 8.52
C TYR A 289 11.45 6.35 9.45
N TYR A 290 10.48 7.22 9.15
CA TYR A 290 9.29 7.38 9.97
C TYR A 290 8.31 6.22 9.78
N ASP A 291 8.18 5.68 8.57
CA ASP A 291 7.34 4.51 8.31
C ASP A 291 7.87 3.25 9.03
N ARG A 292 9.19 3.07 9.13
CA ARG A 292 9.79 1.96 9.88
C ARG A 292 9.44 2.01 11.37
N GLN A 293 9.35 3.21 11.94
CA GLN A 293 9.01 3.40 13.35
C GLN A 293 7.52 3.28 13.62
N SER A 294 6.68 3.89 12.78
CA SER A 294 5.23 3.95 12.99
C SER A 294 4.49 2.74 12.44
N GLY A 295 5.05 2.06 11.43
CA GLY A 295 4.39 1.02 10.67
C GLY A 295 3.23 1.51 9.81
N TYR A 296 3.23 2.80 9.42
CA TYR A 296 2.10 3.46 8.74
C TYR A 296 1.62 2.73 7.49
N SER A 297 2.55 2.29 6.64
CA SER A 297 2.29 1.53 5.42
C SER A 297 1.53 0.22 5.66
N ASN A 298 1.71 -0.42 6.82
CA ASN A 298 0.99 -1.66 7.14
C ASN A 298 -0.52 -1.42 7.26
N TYR A 299 -0.94 -0.25 7.76
CA TYR A 299 -2.36 0.09 7.85
C TYR A 299 -2.99 0.27 6.47
N ILE A 300 -2.25 0.88 5.53
CA ILE A 300 -2.69 1.05 4.14
C ILE A 300 -2.82 -0.31 3.45
N ILE A 301 -1.79 -1.15 3.53
CA ILE A 301 -1.78 -2.49 2.94
C ILE A 301 -2.94 -3.32 3.50
N ASN A 302 -3.09 -3.36 4.82
CA ASN A 302 -4.16 -4.13 5.45
C ASN A 302 -5.55 -3.58 5.09
N SER A 303 -5.70 -2.26 4.94
CA SER A 303 -6.97 -1.68 4.49
C SER A 303 -7.35 -2.10 3.06
N SER A 304 -6.35 -2.25 2.19
CA SER A 304 -6.54 -2.72 0.80
C SER A 304 -6.84 -4.22 0.72
N LEU A 305 -6.42 -5.00 1.72
CA LEU A 305 -6.78 -6.42 1.87
C LEU A 305 -8.15 -6.61 2.53
N CYS A 306 -8.60 -5.68 3.39
CA CYS A 306 -9.88 -5.79 4.09
C CYS A 306 -11.10 -5.38 3.22
N THR A 307 -10.96 -5.07 1.92
CA THR A 307 -12.07 -4.50 1.15
C THR A 307 -13.16 -5.44 0.66
N GLN A 308 -13.05 -6.77 0.68
CA GLN A 308 -14.24 -7.64 0.55
C GLN A 308 -14.15 -8.98 1.31
N GLN A 309 -15.08 -9.13 2.27
CA GLN A 309 -15.59 -10.36 2.91
C GLN A 309 -14.57 -11.33 3.56
N ASN A 310 -14.51 -11.23 4.90
CA ASN A 310 -14.14 -12.29 5.88
C ASN A 310 -12.67 -12.39 6.35
N HIS A 311 -12.09 -11.35 6.97
CA HIS A 311 -11.00 -11.57 7.93
C HIS A 311 -11.35 -11.01 9.32
N PRO A 312 -11.39 -11.86 10.38
CA PRO A 312 -11.75 -11.46 11.75
C PRO A 312 -10.79 -10.44 12.40
N GLU A 313 -9.58 -10.27 11.87
CA GLU A 313 -8.56 -9.40 12.44
C GLU A 313 -8.82 -7.91 12.22
N CYS A 314 -9.71 -7.52 11.27
CA CYS A 314 -10.06 -6.11 11.05
C CYS A 314 -11.21 -5.62 11.97
N ARG A 315 -11.72 -6.44 12.92
CA ARG A 315 -12.79 -6.04 13.85
C ARG A 315 -12.24 -5.68 15.22
N GLY A 316 -12.38 -4.40 15.57
CA GLY A 316 -12.39 -3.97 16.96
C GLY A 316 -13.29 -4.88 17.80
N ASN A 317 -12.78 -5.21 18.98
CA ASN A 317 -13.24 -6.22 19.92
C ASN A 317 -14.76 -6.12 20.21
N ASP A 318 -15.59 -6.93 19.54
CA ASP A 318 -16.97 -7.16 19.95
C ASP A 318 -17.42 -8.60 19.67
N ARG A 319 -17.93 -9.25 20.73
CA ARG A 319 -18.20 -10.70 20.82
C ARG A 319 -19.48 -11.09 20.06
N ASN A 320 -19.41 -12.27 19.42
CA ASN A 320 -20.52 -13.20 19.10
C ASN A 320 -21.59 -12.80 18.06
N LYS A 321 -21.36 -13.15 16.79
CA LYS A 321 -22.25 -13.99 15.94
C LYS A 321 -21.68 -14.09 14.51
N ALA A 322 -21.21 -15.26 14.10
CA ALA A 322 -20.84 -15.54 12.70
C ALA A 322 -22.00 -16.26 12.00
N SER A 323 -22.50 -15.71 10.89
CA SER A 323 -23.52 -16.34 10.03
C SER A 323 -22.86 -17.26 9.00
N LYS A 324 -23.24 -18.55 8.99
CA LYS A 324 -22.65 -19.60 8.15
C LYS A 324 -23.38 -19.78 6.80
N TRP A 325 -23.43 -18.72 5.99
CA TRP A 325 -24.14 -18.72 4.70
C TRP A 325 -23.54 -19.68 3.65
N TRP A 326 -22.24 -19.97 3.74
CA TRP A 326 -21.52 -20.91 2.88
C TRP A 326 -22.07 -22.35 2.92
N ILE A 327 -22.71 -22.75 4.03
CA ILE A 327 -23.37 -24.05 4.16
C ILE A 327 -24.51 -24.18 3.14
N TRP A 328 -25.29 -23.12 2.94
CA TRP A 328 -26.40 -23.11 1.98
C TRP A 328 -25.90 -23.11 0.53
N LEU A 329 -24.73 -22.54 0.27
CA LEU A 329 -24.10 -22.56 -1.05
C LEU A 329 -23.58 -23.96 -1.41
N ILE A 330 -22.98 -24.69 -0.46
CA ILE A 330 -22.58 -26.10 -0.64
C ILE A 330 -23.80 -27.00 -0.87
N ILE A 331 -24.87 -26.79 -0.09
CA ILE A 331 -26.13 -27.55 -0.25
C ILE A 331 -26.75 -27.28 -1.63
N GLY A 332 -26.76 -26.02 -2.08
CA GLY A 332 -27.29 -25.63 -3.39
C GLY A 332 -26.53 -26.26 -4.56
N VAL A 333 -25.20 -26.18 -4.56
CA VAL A 333 -24.36 -26.79 -5.62
C VAL A 333 -24.47 -28.32 -5.60
N GLY A 334 -24.48 -28.93 -4.41
CA GLY A 334 -24.67 -30.38 -4.26
C GLY A 334 -26.00 -30.88 -4.81
N ALA A 335 -27.08 -30.13 -4.58
CA ALA A 335 -28.41 -30.46 -5.10
C ALA A 335 -28.47 -30.39 -6.64
N VAL A 336 -27.86 -29.37 -7.25
CA VAL A 336 -27.83 -29.20 -8.72
C VAL A 336 -27.05 -30.32 -9.40
N LEU A 337 -25.92 -30.73 -8.82
CA LEU A 337 -25.11 -31.84 -9.33
C LEU A 337 -25.84 -33.19 -9.20
N ALA A 338 -26.52 -33.43 -8.08
CA ALA A 338 -27.29 -34.64 -7.87
C ALA A 338 -28.47 -34.76 -8.86
N ILE A 339 -29.21 -33.68 -9.08
CA ILE A 339 -30.33 -33.64 -10.03
C ILE A 339 -29.85 -33.90 -11.46
N SER A 340 -28.72 -33.31 -11.84
CA SER A 340 -28.11 -33.51 -13.17
C SER A 340 -27.64 -34.96 -13.38
N LEU A 341 -27.08 -35.60 -12.35
CA LEU A 341 -26.65 -37.00 -12.39
C LEU A 341 -27.85 -37.95 -12.52
N ILE A 342 -28.94 -37.68 -11.80
CA ILE A 342 -30.19 -38.45 -11.88
C ILE A 342 -30.80 -38.35 -13.28
N PHE A 343 -30.86 -37.14 -13.85
CA PHE A 343 -31.34 -36.95 -15.22
C PHE A 343 -30.47 -37.68 -16.25
N TYR A 344 -29.14 -37.63 -16.11
CA TYR A 344 -28.21 -38.33 -16.99
C TYR A 344 -28.40 -39.87 -16.93
N VAL A 345 -28.52 -40.44 -15.72
CA VAL A 345 -28.74 -41.89 -15.53
C VAL A 345 -30.11 -42.33 -16.05
N CYS A 346 -31.15 -41.51 -15.86
CA CYS A 346 -32.52 -41.84 -16.28
C CYS A 346 -32.77 -41.63 -17.79
N CYS A 347 -32.10 -40.66 -18.43
CA CYS A 347 -32.41 -40.28 -19.81
C CYS A 347 -31.39 -40.77 -20.85
N ILE A 348 -30.15 -41.11 -20.47
CA ILE A 348 -29.08 -41.43 -21.43
C ILE A 348 -28.67 -42.91 -21.39
N VAL A 349 -28.91 -43.64 -20.29
CA VAL A 349 -28.65 -45.09 -20.26
C VAL A 349 -29.82 -45.84 -20.90
N PRO A 350 -29.64 -46.55 -22.03
CA PRO A 350 -30.73 -47.30 -22.65
C PRO A 350 -31.14 -48.45 -21.74
N TYR A 351 -32.44 -48.50 -21.46
CA TYR A 351 -33.16 -49.52 -20.72
C TYR A 351 -32.84 -50.93 -21.25
N ARG A 352 -31.87 -51.62 -20.63
CA ARG A 352 -31.75 -53.09 -20.73
C ARG A 352 -32.57 -53.71 -19.61
N GLN A 353 -33.70 -54.29 -19.99
CA GLN A 353 -34.55 -55.09 -19.12
C GLN A 353 -33.77 -56.21 -18.43
N ASN A 354 -34.25 -56.53 -17.23
CA ASN A 354 -33.82 -57.60 -16.33
C ASN A 354 -32.45 -57.39 -15.69
N THR A 355 -32.50 -56.89 -14.45
CA THR A 355 -31.76 -57.33 -13.22
C THR A 355 -31.42 -56.15 -12.28
N LYS A 356 -32.22 -55.07 -12.21
CA LYS A 356 -31.97 -53.95 -11.27
C LYS A 356 -33.16 -53.46 -10.44
N GLN A 357 -34.18 -54.28 -10.20
CA GLN A 357 -35.16 -53.98 -9.13
C GLN A 357 -34.61 -54.27 -7.72
N LYS A 358 -33.58 -55.12 -7.57
CA LYS A 358 -33.01 -55.44 -6.25
C LYS A 358 -32.08 -54.36 -5.69
N LEU A 359 -31.38 -53.60 -6.54
CA LEU A 359 -30.42 -52.59 -6.08
C LEU A 359 -31.11 -51.27 -5.66
N PHE A 360 -32.21 -50.91 -6.32
CA PHE A 360 -33.02 -49.74 -5.97
C PHE A 360 -33.69 -49.89 -4.59
N PHE A 361 -34.20 -51.08 -4.27
CA PHE A 361 -34.75 -51.38 -2.94
C PHE A 361 -33.69 -51.43 -1.83
N LEU A 362 -32.45 -51.87 -2.14
CA LEU A 362 -31.37 -51.93 -1.15
C LEU A 362 -30.88 -50.53 -0.74
N VAL A 363 -30.81 -49.58 -1.69
CA VAL A 363 -30.38 -48.21 -1.42
C VAL A 363 -31.45 -47.43 -0.65
N MET A 364 -32.73 -47.60 -0.97
CA MET A 364 -33.81 -46.99 -0.20
C MET A 364 -33.90 -47.55 1.24
N SER A 365 -33.64 -48.85 1.44
CA SER A 365 -33.56 -49.47 2.77
C SER A 365 -32.44 -48.90 3.66
N LEU A 366 -31.29 -48.51 3.07
CA LEU A 366 -30.16 -47.93 3.80
C LEU A 366 -30.35 -46.45 4.17
N VAL A 367 -31.24 -45.75 3.45
CA VAL A 367 -31.61 -44.35 3.75
C VAL A 367 -32.68 -44.30 4.84
N ASP A 368 -33.64 -45.21 4.82
CA ASP A 368 -34.71 -45.28 5.83
C ASP A 368 -34.21 -45.79 7.20
N GLY A 369 -33.24 -46.71 7.20
CA GLY A 369 -32.62 -47.22 8.44
C GLY A 369 -31.79 -46.20 9.21
N ARG A 370 -31.32 -45.12 8.57
CA ARG A 370 -30.54 -44.05 9.23
C ARG A 370 -31.37 -42.90 9.79
N MET A 371 -32.62 -42.72 9.33
CA MET A 371 -33.51 -41.70 9.92
C MET A 371 -34.17 -42.14 11.24
N ASN A 372 -34.23 -43.45 11.52
CA ASN A 372 -34.83 -43.98 12.75
C ASN A 372 -33.89 -43.99 14.00
N GLN A 373 -32.66 -43.46 13.91
CA GLN A 373 -31.72 -43.40 15.05
C GLN A 373 -31.50 -42.01 15.67
N MET A 374 -32.20 -40.95 15.21
CA MET A 374 -32.20 -39.67 15.93
C MET A 374 -33.54 -39.47 16.63
N LYS A 375 -33.65 -39.98 17.86
CA LYS A 375 -34.69 -39.55 18.80
C LYS A 375 -34.31 -38.20 19.43
N PRO A 376 -35.31 -37.34 19.70
CA PRO A 376 -35.14 -36.02 20.30
C PRO A 376 -34.97 -36.14 21.83
N LEU A 377 -34.18 -35.23 22.43
CA LEU A 377 -34.19 -34.96 23.86
C LEU A 377 -34.54 -33.49 24.06
N ASP A 378 -35.84 -33.25 24.20
CA ASP A 378 -36.45 -32.23 25.08
C ASP A 378 -36.96 -33.03 26.30
N GLU A 379 -37.12 -32.56 27.54
CA GLU A 379 -37.31 -31.21 28.07
C GLU A 379 -37.22 -31.31 29.63
N THR A 380 -36.98 -30.18 30.30
CA THR A 380 -37.40 -29.84 31.69
C THR A 380 -36.76 -30.48 32.96
N GLY A 381 -36.23 -29.59 33.82
CA GLY A 381 -36.79 -29.37 35.17
C GLY A 381 -35.95 -29.80 36.39
N GLY A 382 -35.65 -28.85 37.30
CA GLY A 382 -35.44 -29.16 38.72
C GLY A 382 -34.42 -28.31 39.48
N ASN A 383 -34.91 -27.33 40.24
CA ASN A 383 -34.21 -26.64 41.34
C ASN A 383 -34.02 -27.56 42.57
N ALA A 384 -33.01 -27.23 43.40
CA ALA A 384 -32.85 -27.42 44.87
C ALA A 384 -31.48 -28.04 45.22
N VAL A 385 -30.53 -27.26 45.77
CA VAL A 385 -30.28 -26.97 47.21
C VAL A 385 -29.77 -28.19 48.02
N HIS A 386 -28.47 -28.20 48.35
CA HIS A 386 -27.89 -28.40 49.70
C HIS A 386 -26.34 -28.32 49.59
N THR A 387 -25.67 -27.26 50.04
CA THR A 387 -25.02 -27.05 51.36
C THR A 387 -23.97 -28.10 51.80
N ASP A 388 -22.83 -27.55 52.20
CA ASP A 388 -21.79 -28.03 53.12
C ASP A 388 -20.76 -29.06 52.66
N LEU A 389 -19.52 -28.59 52.45
CA LEU A 389 -18.49 -28.76 53.48
C LEU A 389 -17.43 -27.66 53.41
N ALA A 390 -17.38 -26.86 54.47
CA ALA A 390 -16.28 -25.96 54.82
C ALA A 390 -15.28 -26.65 55.76
N LYS A 391 -14.10 -26.00 55.91
CA LYS A 391 -12.98 -26.27 56.85
C LYS A 391 -11.98 -27.31 56.33
N GLN A 392 -10.67 -27.13 56.38
CA GLN A 392 -9.77 -26.38 57.27
C GLN A 392 -8.37 -26.44 56.55
N THR A 393 -7.39 -25.54 56.64
CA THR A 393 -6.81 -24.86 57.81
C THR A 393 -5.89 -23.72 57.35
N GLU A 394 -5.73 -22.79 58.28
CA GLU A 394 -5.04 -21.50 58.33
C GLU A 394 -3.55 -21.61 58.76
N MET A 395 -2.87 -20.46 58.80
CA MET A 395 -1.54 -20.12 59.37
C MET A 395 -0.33 -20.28 58.42
N GLU A 396 0.57 -19.30 58.24
CA GLU A 396 1.05 -18.21 59.11
C GLU A 396 1.36 -16.92 58.33
N GLY A 397 1.21 -15.77 59.00
CA GLY A 397 1.80 -14.50 58.59
C GLY A 397 3.12 -14.21 59.29
N LYS A 398 3.94 -13.33 58.70
CA LYS A 398 4.86 -12.47 59.45
C LYS A 398 5.30 -11.23 58.65
N THR A 399 5.12 -10.11 59.32
CA THR A 399 5.50 -8.72 59.06
C THR A 399 6.98 -8.46 59.37
N SER A 400 7.61 -7.52 58.66
CA SER A 400 8.55 -6.49 59.17
C SER A 400 8.92 -5.56 58.00
N GLU A 401 8.46 -4.30 57.96
CA GLU A 401 9.10 -3.11 58.56
C GLU A 401 10.57 -2.90 58.15
N ASN A 402 10.81 -1.81 57.41
CA ASN A 402 11.87 -0.86 57.73
C ASN A 402 11.62 0.48 57.00
N GLU A 403 11.12 1.46 57.75
CA GLU A 403 11.37 2.88 57.54
C GLU A 403 12.81 3.21 57.94
N ILE A 404 13.51 4.02 57.13
CA ILE A 404 14.49 5.00 57.65
C ILE A 404 14.27 6.32 56.90
N LYS A 405 13.70 7.29 57.61
CA LYS A 405 13.90 8.73 57.41
C LYS A 405 15.33 9.11 57.82
N ILE A 406 15.90 10.14 57.20
CA ILE A 406 16.48 11.33 57.86
C ILE A 406 16.79 12.40 56.80
N ASP A 407 16.01 13.47 56.90
CA ASP A 407 16.25 14.92 56.84
C ASP A 407 17.24 15.63 55.89
N ALA A 408 16.75 16.82 55.53
CA ALA A 408 17.29 17.88 54.71
C ALA A 408 18.50 18.60 55.31
N VAL A 409 19.32 19.20 54.44
CA VAL A 409 19.97 20.51 54.68
C VAL A 409 20.01 21.31 53.37
N LEU A 410 19.42 22.50 53.42
CA LEU A 410 19.58 23.64 52.51
C LEU A 410 21.03 24.14 52.55
N GLU A 411 21.64 24.52 51.42
CA GLU A 411 22.36 25.80 51.36
C GLU A 411 22.64 26.28 49.93
N ILE A 412 22.55 27.60 49.82
CA ILE A 412 22.72 28.50 48.68
C ILE A 412 24.21 28.80 48.49
N SER A 413 24.70 28.89 47.24
CA SER A 413 25.69 29.92 46.89
C SER A 413 25.98 30.04 45.39
N ASP A 414 25.75 31.25 44.89
CA ASP A 414 26.39 31.84 43.72
C ASP A 414 27.92 31.74 43.78
N ARG A 415 28.55 31.47 42.61
CA ARG A 415 29.69 32.22 42.01
C ARG A 415 30.48 31.37 41.02
N ASN A 416 30.31 31.62 39.72
CA ASN A 416 31.22 32.43 38.88
C ASN A 416 30.82 32.33 37.41
#